data_AF-A0A8H6LZT8-F1
#
_entry.id   AF-A0A8H6LZT8-F1
#
_cell.length_a   1.000
_cell.length_b   1.000
_cell.length_c   1.000
_cell.angle_alpha   90.00
_cell.angle_beta   90.00
_cell.angle_gamma   90.00
#
_symmetry.space_group_name_H-M   'P 1'
#
loop_
_entity.id
_entity.type
_entity.pdbx_description
1 polymer ?
#
loop_
_entity_poly.entity_id
_entity_poly.type
_entity_poly.pdbx_seq_one_letter_code
_entity_poly.pdbx_strand_id
1 'polypeptide(L)'
;QVFNELWDRTGKTKPYITLGTVMGVGLVQIKDERGKIITGATRLFRILLSETVYAIWLNRCDWRIGKGSDPTKILPPPEVRNRLLQAVNVRLRNDRVLTNHRSYGKKALNRKLVERTWYTVLDEAPSSALPPDWATNMGVLVGVGRVRRPPGRNR
;
A
#
# COMPACT_ATOMS: atom_id res chain seq x y z
N GLN A 1 -2.50 4.83 11.90
CA GLN A 1 -1.30 5.63 11.61
C GLN A 1 -0.76 5.37 10.21
N VAL A 2 -0.40 4.12 9.83
CA VAL A 2 0.17 3.81 8.49
C VAL A 2 -0.69 4.29 7.32
N PHE A 3 -2.00 4.03 7.33
CA PHE A 3 -2.87 4.49 6.24
C PHE A 3 -2.74 5.99 6.00
N ASN A 4 -2.83 6.79 7.07
CA ASN A 4 -2.71 8.25 6.98
C ASN A 4 -1.29 8.63 6.55
N GLU A 5 -0.27 8.04 7.17
CA GLU A 5 1.15 8.27 6.83
C GLU A 5 1.41 8.08 5.33
N LEU A 6 0.91 6.99 4.73
CA LEU A 6 1.12 6.71 3.30
C LEU A 6 0.23 7.58 2.41
N TRP A 7 -0.98 7.92 2.85
CA TRP A 7 -1.88 8.78 2.09
C TRP A 7 -1.39 10.23 2.07
N ASP A 8 -0.90 10.75 3.18
CA ASP A 8 -0.45 12.14 3.32
C ASP A 8 0.74 12.44 2.40
N ARG A 9 1.59 11.43 2.11
CA ARG A 9 2.67 11.52 1.10
C ARG A 9 2.17 11.83 -0.32
N THR A 10 0.90 11.54 -0.63
CA THR A 10 0.33 11.87 -1.94
C THR A 10 0.07 13.37 -2.11
N GLY A 11 0.00 14.13 -1.01
CA GLY A 11 -0.41 15.53 -1.01
C GLY A 11 -1.84 15.77 -1.51
N LYS A 12 -2.68 14.72 -1.60
CA LYS A 12 -4.06 14.81 -2.10
C LYS A 12 -5.07 14.81 -0.96
N THR A 13 -6.15 15.57 -1.15
CA THR A 13 -7.26 15.62 -0.20
C THR A 13 -7.85 14.24 0.01
N LYS A 14 -7.83 13.80 1.27
CA LYS A 14 -8.38 12.52 1.69
C LYS A 14 -9.91 12.60 1.68
N PRO A 15 -10.61 11.65 1.05
CA PRO A 15 -12.07 11.58 1.16
C PRO A 15 -12.48 11.16 2.57
N TYR A 16 -13.66 11.58 3.00
CA TYR A 16 -14.21 11.16 4.29
C TYR A 16 -14.50 9.65 4.28
N ILE A 17 -13.96 8.94 5.27
CA ILE A 17 -14.10 7.48 5.38
C ILE A 17 -15.32 7.20 6.26
N THR A 18 -16.38 6.73 5.62
CA THR A 18 -17.57 6.19 6.30
C THR A 18 -17.65 4.68 6.09
N LEU A 19 -18.56 4.01 6.80
CA LEU A 19 -18.88 2.60 6.51
C LEU A 19 -19.31 2.43 5.05
N GLY A 20 -20.07 3.38 4.50
CA GLY A 20 -20.45 3.41 3.08
C GLY A 20 -19.23 3.50 2.16
N THR A 21 -18.24 4.34 2.49
CA THR A 21 -16.97 4.44 1.75
C THR A 21 -16.20 3.11 1.79
N VAL A 22 -16.23 2.40 2.92
CA VAL A 22 -15.56 1.10 3.08
C VAL A 22 -16.25 0.02 2.23
N MET A 23 -17.57 -0.10 2.31
CA MET A 23 -18.33 -1.07 1.53
C MET A 23 -18.25 -0.76 0.02
N GLY A 24 -18.32 0.53 -0.33
CA GLY A 24 -18.22 1.04 -1.69
C GLY A 24 -16.80 1.40 -2.13
N VAL A 25 -15.75 0.83 -1.52
CA VAL A 25 -14.37 1.24 -1.80
C VAL A 25 -14.04 1.15 -3.30
N GLY A 26 -14.55 0.14 -3.99
CA GLY A 26 -14.39 -0.03 -5.44
C GLY A 26 -14.97 1.09 -6.30
N LEU A 27 -15.87 1.91 -5.76
CA LEU A 27 -16.51 3.03 -6.44
C LEU A 27 -15.86 4.38 -6.13
N VAL A 28 -15.01 4.45 -5.11
CA VAL A 28 -14.37 5.72 -4.69
C VAL A 28 -13.53 6.28 -5.83
N GLN A 29 -13.69 7.57 -6.13
CA GLN A 29 -12.92 8.30 -7.13
C GLN A 29 -12.27 9.53 -6.51
N ILE A 30 -10.96 9.64 -6.67
CA ILE A 30 -10.20 10.82 -6.25
C ILE A 30 -10.11 11.73 -7.47
N LYS A 31 -10.61 12.95 -7.31
CA LYS A 31 -10.67 13.96 -8.37
C LYS A 31 -9.69 15.09 -8.06
N ASP A 32 -9.15 15.68 -9.11
CA ASP A 32 -8.35 16.91 -9.03
C ASP A 32 -9.25 18.14 -8.94
N GLU A 33 -8.68 19.33 -8.75
CA GLU A 33 -9.41 20.60 -8.67
C GLU A 33 -10.32 20.86 -9.88
N ARG A 34 -9.94 20.34 -11.05
CA ARG A 34 -10.72 20.42 -12.30
C ARG A 34 -11.78 19.33 -12.45
N GLY A 35 -12.04 18.52 -11.41
CA GLY A 35 -13.00 17.42 -11.42
C GLY A 35 -12.53 16.15 -12.15
N LYS A 36 -11.32 16.14 -12.72
CA LYS A 36 -10.75 14.99 -13.44
C LYS A 36 -10.30 13.89 -12.47
N ILE A 37 -10.62 12.64 -12.77
CA ILE A 37 -10.21 11.49 -11.97
C ILE A 37 -8.69 11.28 -12.04
N ILE A 38 -8.05 11.23 -10.88
CA ILE A 38 -6.64 10.89 -10.72
C ILE A 38 -6.55 9.37 -10.53
N THR A 39 -6.28 8.65 -11.62
CA THR A 39 -6.32 7.19 -11.66
C THR A 39 -5.34 6.53 -10.68
N GLY A 40 -4.10 7.04 -10.60
CA GLY A 40 -3.07 6.54 -9.67
C GLY A 40 -3.48 6.67 -8.21
N ALA A 41 -3.83 7.88 -7.78
CA ALA A 41 -4.28 8.17 -6.41
C ALA A 41 -5.58 7.44 -6.05
N THR A 42 -6.53 7.35 -6.98
CA THR A 42 -7.76 6.57 -6.81
C THR A 42 -7.46 5.11 -6.53
N ARG A 43 -6.61 4.49 -7.36
CA ARG A 43 -6.22 3.09 -7.19
C ARG A 43 -5.46 2.87 -5.88
N LEU A 44 -4.55 3.78 -5.53
CA LEU A 44 -3.81 3.72 -4.28
C LEU A 44 -4.74 3.80 -3.07
N PHE A 45 -5.68 4.75 -3.07
CA PHE A 45 -6.67 4.90 -1.98
C PHE A 45 -7.43 3.60 -1.76
N ARG A 46 -7.92 3.00 -2.84
CA ARG A 46 -8.68 1.75 -2.80
C ARG A 46 -7.86 0.62 -2.19
N ILE A 47 -6.61 0.46 -2.61
CA ILE A 47 -5.68 -0.54 -2.07
C ILE A 47 -5.45 -0.29 -0.57
N LEU A 48 -5.08 0.94 -0.18
CA LEU A 48 -4.79 1.25 1.21
C LEU A 48 -6.01 1.02 2.11
N LEU A 49 -7.20 1.42 1.66
CA LEU A 49 -8.43 1.27 2.44
C LEU A 49 -8.83 -0.21 2.54
N SER A 50 -8.80 -0.96 1.44
CA SER A 50 -9.16 -2.38 1.46
C SER A 50 -8.20 -3.20 2.31
N GLU A 51 -6.89 -2.97 2.18
CA GLU A 51 -5.87 -3.67 2.99
C GLU A 51 -5.98 -3.31 4.47
N THR A 52 -6.26 -2.05 4.79
CA THR A 52 -6.43 -1.62 6.19
C THR A 52 -7.65 -2.28 6.82
N VAL A 53 -8.79 -2.28 6.12
CA VAL A 53 -10.04 -2.89 6.61
C VAL A 53 -9.86 -4.41 6.75
N TYR A 54 -9.23 -5.05 5.78
CA TYR A 54 -8.95 -6.49 5.83
C TYR A 54 -8.00 -6.83 6.99
N ALA A 55 -6.95 -6.04 7.22
CA ALA A 55 -6.04 -6.25 8.35
C ALA A 55 -6.75 -6.07 9.71
N ILE A 56 -7.63 -5.08 9.84
CA ILE A 56 -8.46 -4.90 11.05
C ILE A 56 -9.34 -6.13 11.26
N TRP A 57 -10.01 -6.60 10.21
CA TRP A 57 -10.86 -7.79 10.27
C TRP A 57 -10.06 -9.04 10.67
N LEU A 58 -8.90 -9.27 10.05
CA LEU A 58 -8.05 -10.43 10.34
C LEU A 58 -7.55 -10.41 11.80
N ASN A 59 -7.08 -9.26 12.28
CA ASN A 59 -6.64 -9.12 13.67
C ASN A 59 -7.79 -9.35 14.66
N ARG A 60 -9.01 -8.88 14.34
CA ARG A 60 -10.20 -9.13 15.15
C ARG A 60 -10.55 -10.63 15.20
N CYS A 61 -10.49 -11.32 14.05
CA CYS A 61 -10.76 -12.75 13.98
C CYS A 61 -9.71 -13.57 14.74
N ASP A 62 -8.42 -13.25 14.59
CA ASP A 62 -7.32 -13.85 15.35
C ASP A 62 -7.56 -13.71 16.85
N TRP A 63 -7.86 -12.49 17.32
CA TRP A 63 -8.13 -12.25 18.73
C TRP A 63 -9.38 -12.99 19.25
N ARG A 64 -10.51 -12.86 18.53
CA ARG A 64 -11.80 -13.39 18.99
C ARG A 64 -11.89 -14.92 18.92
N ILE A 65 -11.45 -15.51 17.80
CA ILE A 65 -11.59 -16.93 17.50
C ILE A 65 -10.31 -17.67 17.88
N GLY A 66 -9.16 -17.18 17.42
CA GLY A 66 -7.87 -17.85 17.63
C GLY A 66 -7.37 -17.79 19.08
N LYS A 67 -7.64 -16.69 19.79
CA LYS A 67 -7.11 -16.45 21.14
C LYS A 67 -8.18 -16.37 22.24
N GLY A 68 -9.42 -16.73 21.92
CA GLY A 68 -10.52 -16.80 22.89
C GLY A 68 -10.89 -15.44 23.52
N SER A 69 -10.64 -14.33 22.83
CA SER A 69 -10.87 -12.96 23.35
C SER A 69 -10.04 -12.60 24.58
N ASP A 70 -8.89 -13.25 24.78
CA ASP A 70 -7.96 -12.97 25.88
C ASP A 70 -7.33 -11.57 25.73
N PRO A 71 -7.54 -10.63 26.67
CA PRO A 71 -6.97 -9.29 26.60
C PRO A 71 -5.43 -9.26 26.62
N THR A 72 -4.79 -10.27 27.22
CA THR A 72 -3.32 -10.35 27.32
C THR A 72 -2.66 -10.68 25.99
N LYS A 73 -3.43 -11.19 25.02
CA LYS A 73 -2.95 -11.63 23.70
C LYS A 73 -3.29 -10.67 22.57
N ILE A 74 -3.74 -9.47 22.90
CA ILE A 74 -3.94 -8.38 21.94
C ILE A 74 -2.59 -8.04 21.31
N LEU A 75 -2.58 -7.88 19.99
CA LEU A 75 -1.35 -7.56 19.29
C LEU A 75 -0.82 -6.17 19.69
N PRO A 76 0.50 -6.04 19.92
CA PRO A 76 1.09 -4.75 20.20
C PRO A 76 1.04 -3.84 18.95
N PRO A 77 0.89 -2.52 19.11
CA PRO A 77 0.83 -1.56 17.99
C PRO A 77 1.94 -1.69 16.92
N PRO A 78 3.23 -1.92 17.24
CA PRO A 78 4.27 -2.09 16.23
C PRO A 78 4.07 -3.33 15.35
N GLU A 79 3.52 -4.42 15.90
CA GLU A 79 3.22 -5.61 15.11
C GLU A 79 2.06 -5.38 14.15
N VAL A 80 1.01 -4.68 14.61
CA VAL A 80 -0.11 -4.27 13.75
C VAL A 80 0.40 -3.38 12.60
N ARG A 81 1.30 -2.43 12.92
CA ARG A 81 1.96 -1.59 11.93
C ARG A 81 2.71 -2.41 10.88
N ASN A 82 3.55 -3.34 11.33
CA ASN A 82 4.38 -4.16 10.46
C ASN A 82 3.53 -5.10 9.58
N ARG A 83 2.45 -5.66 10.11
CA ARG A 83 1.50 -6.48 9.33
C ARG A 83 0.86 -5.68 8.20
N LEU A 84 0.40 -4.46 8.49
CA LEU A 84 -0.21 -3.61 7.46
C LEU A 84 0.81 -3.19 6.39
N LEU A 85 2.02 -2.78 6.80
CA LEU A 85 3.10 -2.47 5.85
C LEU A 85 3.48 -3.69 5.00
N GLN A 86 3.51 -4.89 5.59
CA GLN A 86 3.76 -6.12 4.86
C GLN A 86 2.68 -6.38 3.81
N ALA A 87 1.40 -6.20 4.15
CA ALA A 87 0.29 -6.35 3.21
C ALA A 87 0.38 -5.37 2.03
N VAL A 88 0.69 -4.10 2.31
CA VAL A 88 0.92 -3.07 1.29
C VAL A 88 2.11 -3.42 0.39
N ASN A 89 3.22 -3.90 0.98
CA ASN A 89 4.40 -4.33 0.23
C ASN A 89 4.14 -5.57 -0.66
N VAL A 90 3.30 -6.50 -0.19
CA VAL A 90 2.84 -7.63 -1.00
C VAL A 90 2.03 -7.14 -2.20
N ARG A 91 1.14 -6.16 -2.02
CA ARG A 91 0.40 -5.54 -3.13
C ARG A 91 1.30 -4.87 -4.15
N LEU A 92 2.27 -4.10 -3.70
CA LEU A 92 3.28 -3.50 -4.57
C LEU A 92 4.05 -4.56 -5.36
N ARG A 93 4.49 -5.64 -4.71
CA ARG A 93 5.20 -6.73 -5.37
C ARG A 93 4.33 -7.42 -6.43
N ASN A 94 3.08 -7.72 -6.09
CA ASN A 94 2.14 -8.34 -7.03
C ASN A 94 1.89 -7.43 -8.24
N ASP A 95 1.69 -6.14 -8.02
CA ASP A 95 1.52 -5.18 -9.10
C ASP A 95 2.72 -5.14 -10.05
N ARG A 96 3.95 -5.16 -9.51
CA ARG A 96 5.18 -5.26 -10.31
C ARG A 96 5.22 -6.54 -11.13
N VAL A 97 4.96 -7.70 -10.52
CA VAL A 97 4.94 -8.99 -11.23
C VAL A 97 3.90 -8.98 -12.36
N LEU A 98 2.72 -8.43 -12.10
CA LEU A 98 1.63 -8.35 -13.07
C LEU A 98 1.91 -7.38 -14.22
N THR A 99 2.94 -6.54 -14.18
CA THR A 99 3.36 -5.73 -15.35
C THR A 99 4.05 -6.55 -16.43
N ASN A 100 4.47 -7.78 -16.15
CA ASN A 100 5.23 -8.60 -17.10
C ASN A 100 4.39 -9.06 -18.30
N HIS A 101 4.52 -8.34 -19.42
CA HIS A 101 3.81 -8.65 -20.66
C HIS A 101 4.23 -9.99 -21.29
N ARG A 102 5.44 -10.48 -21.02
CA ARG A 102 5.90 -11.79 -21.52
C ARG A 102 5.10 -12.93 -20.89
N SER A 103 4.75 -12.81 -19.61
CA SER A 103 4.00 -13.82 -18.86
C SER A 103 2.49 -13.64 -18.95
N TYR A 104 2.00 -12.40 -18.96
CA TYR A 104 0.57 -12.09 -18.85
C TYR A 104 -0.07 -11.54 -20.14
N GLY A 105 0.71 -11.23 -21.18
CA GLY A 105 0.24 -10.71 -22.46
C GLY A 105 -0.70 -9.51 -22.29
N LYS A 106 -1.87 -9.56 -22.95
CA LYS A 106 -2.91 -8.52 -22.87
C LYS A 106 -3.53 -8.34 -21.48
N LYS A 107 -3.34 -9.29 -20.55
CA LYS A 107 -3.80 -9.21 -19.15
C LYS A 107 -2.79 -8.52 -18.22
N ALA A 108 -1.61 -8.18 -18.73
CA ALA A 108 -0.60 -7.48 -17.95
C ALA A 108 -1.11 -6.10 -17.51
N LEU A 109 -0.75 -5.71 -16.29
CA LEU A 109 -1.01 -4.36 -15.81
C LEU A 109 -0.18 -3.36 -16.61
N ASN A 110 -0.81 -2.23 -16.95
CA ASN A 110 -0.11 -1.13 -17.59
C ASN A 110 0.95 -0.58 -16.64
N ARG A 111 2.22 -0.61 -17.06
CA ARG A 111 3.36 -0.08 -16.30
C ARG A 111 3.13 1.33 -15.79
N LYS A 112 2.65 2.24 -16.64
CA LYS A 112 2.39 3.65 -16.27
C LYS A 112 1.32 3.76 -15.18
N LEU A 113 0.38 2.82 -15.11
CA LEU A 113 -0.63 2.79 -14.05
C LEU A 113 0.01 2.41 -12.71
N VAL A 114 0.85 1.36 -12.69
CA VAL A 114 1.56 0.91 -11.49
C VAL A 114 2.48 2.00 -10.97
N GLU A 115 3.25 2.65 -11.85
CA GLU A 115 4.09 3.80 -11.50
C GLU A 115 3.26 4.91 -10.86
N ARG A 116 2.17 5.36 -11.51
CA ARG A 116 1.27 6.39 -10.96
C ARG A 116 0.61 6.02 -9.65
N THR A 117 0.37 4.73 -9.38
CA THR A 117 -0.22 4.27 -8.12
C THR A 117 0.76 4.38 -6.95
N TRP A 118 2.02 3.99 -7.16
CA TRP A 118 2.96 3.73 -6.06
C TRP A 118 4.06 4.77 -5.91
N TYR A 119 4.31 5.59 -6.95
CA TYR A 119 5.39 6.58 -6.98
C TYR A 119 5.41 7.47 -5.72
N THR A 120 4.26 8.01 -5.34
CA THR A 120 4.12 8.93 -4.19
C THR A 120 4.38 8.28 -2.83
N VAL A 121 4.33 6.95 -2.75
CA VAL A 121 4.46 6.21 -1.48
C VAL A 121 5.87 5.64 -1.30
N LEU A 122 6.60 5.46 -2.41
CA LEU A 122 7.98 4.95 -2.45
C LEU A 122 9.05 6.04 -2.28
N ASP A 123 8.70 7.31 -2.48
CA ASP A 123 9.61 8.45 -2.33
C ASP A 123 9.94 8.73 -0.85
N GLU A 124 10.87 7.99 -0.27
CA GLU A 124 11.47 8.27 1.06
C GLU A 124 12.84 9.01 0.96
N ALA A 125 13.33 9.36 -0.24
CA ALA A 125 14.62 10.02 -0.48
C ALA A 125 14.65 10.80 -1.82
N PRO A 126 15.47 11.87 -2.00
CA PRO A 126 15.24 12.94 -2.96
C PRO A 126 15.35 12.47 -4.41
N SER A 127 14.21 12.46 -5.12
CA SER A 127 14.00 12.69 -6.57
C SER A 127 14.93 12.00 -7.59
N SER A 128 15.79 11.06 -7.20
CA SER A 128 16.88 10.50 -8.04
C SER A 128 17.12 8.99 -7.88
N ALA A 129 16.41 8.30 -6.99
CA ALA A 129 16.80 6.93 -6.59
C ALA A 129 16.00 5.79 -7.26
N LEU A 130 14.87 6.06 -7.92
CA LEU A 130 14.08 5.03 -8.59
C LEU A 130 14.43 4.97 -10.08
N PRO A 131 14.94 3.82 -10.58
CA PRO A 131 15.18 3.64 -12.01
C PRO A 131 13.90 3.94 -12.83
N PRO A 132 14.01 4.50 -14.05
CA PRO A 132 12.85 4.81 -14.90
C PRO A 132 11.93 3.61 -15.19
N ASP A 133 12.43 2.39 -14.99
CA ASP A 133 11.79 1.10 -15.23
C ASP A 133 11.59 0.29 -13.94
N TRP A 134 11.64 0.91 -12.76
CA TRP A 134 11.57 0.24 -11.45
C TRP A 134 10.34 -0.67 -11.28
N ALA A 135 9.23 -0.33 -11.95
CA ALA A 135 8.00 -1.10 -11.91
C ALA A 135 8.13 -2.45 -12.65
N THR A 136 8.99 -2.53 -13.67
CA THR A 136 9.22 -3.72 -14.50
C THR A 136 10.50 -4.47 -14.14
N ASN A 137 11.54 -3.75 -13.71
CA ASN A 137 12.80 -4.35 -13.31
C ASN A 137 12.59 -5.09 -11.99
N MET A 138 12.73 -6.41 -11.95
CA MET A 138 12.47 -7.24 -10.76
C MET A 138 13.58 -7.17 -9.69
N GLY A 139 14.54 -6.23 -9.82
CA GLY A 139 15.56 -5.98 -8.81
C GLY A 139 15.01 -5.61 -7.42
N VAL A 140 15.92 -5.48 -6.45
CA VAL A 140 15.63 -5.26 -5.03
C VAL A 140 15.07 -3.85 -4.82
N LEU A 141 13.74 -3.73 -4.80
CA LEU A 141 13.05 -2.55 -4.32
C LEU A 141 12.85 -2.69 -2.81
N VAL A 142 13.47 -1.80 -2.04
CA VAL A 142 13.26 -1.73 -0.59
C VAL A 142 11.85 -1.19 -0.39
N GLY A 143 10.92 -2.07 -0.03
CA GLY A 143 9.49 -1.74 0.06
C GLY A 143 9.18 -0.57 1.00
N VAL A 144 7.93 -0.10 0.96
CA VAL A 144 7.40 1.04 1.71
C VAL A 144 7.61 0.90 3.22
N GLY A 145 8.08 1.97 3.88
CA GLY A 145 8.02 2.15 5.33
C GLY A 145 9.03 1.33 6.15
N ARG A 146 10.12 0.85 5.54
CA ARG A 146 11.20 0.19 6.29
C ARG A 146 12.05 1.22 7.02
N VAL A 147 12.04 1.18 8.34
CA VAL A 147 13.08 1.82 9.16
C VAL A 147 14.43 1.27 8.67
N ARG A 148 15.34 2.16 8.25
CA ARG A 148 16.70 1.77 7.86
C ARG A 148 17.28 0.91 8.98
N ARG A 149 17.63 -0.35 8.69
CA ARG A 149 18.44 -1.14 9.62
C ARG A 149 19.74 -0.34 9.84
N PRO A 150 20.19 -0.12 11.08
CA PRO A 150 21.49 0.48 11.32
C PRO A 150 22.55 -0.31 10.55
N PRO A 151 23.57 0.35 9.97
CA PRO A 151 24.62 -0.32 9.22
C PRO A 151 25.16 -1.48 10.05
N GLY A 152 25.17 -2.68 9.48
CA GLY A 152 25.76 -3.84 10.13
C GLY A 152 27.19 -3.48 10.52
N ARG A 153 27.50 -3.60 11.81
CA ARG A 153 28.85 -3.41 12.31
C ARG A 153 29.68 -4.54 11.71
N ASN A 154 30.52 -4.22 10.73
CA ASN A 154 31.47 -5.15 10.14
C ASN A 154 32.25 -5.84 11.27
N ARG A 155 32.18 -7.17 11.30
CA ARG A 155 33.11 -8.05 12.01
C ARG A 155 33.82 -8.85 10.94
#